data_AF-A0AAD5TGB4-F1
#
_entry.id   AF-A0AAD5TGB4-F1
#
_cell.length_a   1.000
_cell.length_b   1.000
_cell.length_c   1.000
_cell.angle_alpha   90.00
_cell.angle_beta   90.00
_cell.angle_gamma   90.00
#
_symmetry.space_group_name_H-M   'P 1'
#
loop_
_entity.id
_entity.type
_entity.pdbx_description
1 polymer ?
#
loop_
_entity_poly.entity_id
_entity_poly.type
_entity_poly.pdbx_seq_one_letter_code
_entity_poly.pdbx_strand_id
1 'polypeptide(L)'
;MPLPATEAKHDERAYGGALLAGEGSAMAAYLQSGKRIPRRGEIGLTSNEIENYEGVGFVMSGNRHRRMNAVRIRKENQVISAEEKRALLLFNQEANQKKESEIIANFKEMVTAKMRAKEDPRAE
;
A
#
# COMPACT_ATOMS: atom_id res chain seq x y z
N MET A 1 -2.00 16.84 16.71
CA MET A 1 -2.37 15.50 17.23
C MET A 1 -2.00 14.49 16.17
N PRO A 2 -1.28 13.39 16.48
CA PRO A 2 -1.05 12.35 15.49
C PRO A 2 -2.38 11.62 15.26
N LEU A 3 -2.79 11.52 14.00
CA LEU A 3 -3.95 10.70 13.65
C LEU A 3 -3.64 9.23 13.99
N PRO A 4 -4.60 8.47 14.53
CA PRO A 4 -4.39 7.07 14.83
C PRO A 4 -3.98 6.35 13.55
N ALA A 5 -2.96 5.50 13.65
CA ALA A 5 -2.62 4.52 12.62
C ALA A 5 -3.86 3.63 12.44
N THR A 6 -4.76 4.05 11.55
CA THR A 6 -5.84 3.19 11.11
C THR A 6 -5.13 2.07 10.37
N GLU A 7 -5.14 0.87 10.96
CA GLU A 7 -5.09 -0.37 10.20
C GLU A 7 -6.10 -0.17 9.08
N ALA A 8 -5.58 0.16 7.90
CA ALA A 8 -6.38 0.75 6.87
C ALA A 8 -7.12 -0.41 6.21
N LYS A 9 -8.21 -0.82 6.88
CA LYS A 9 -9.12 -1.89 6.46
C LYS A 9 -9.26 -1.76 4.96
N HIS A 10 -8.79 -2.79 4.26
CA HIS A 10 -8.81 -2.84 2.81
C HIS A 10 -10.25 -2.65 2.37
N ASP A 11 -10.55 -1.46 1.87
CA ASP A 11 -11.87 -1.14 1.36
C ASP A 11 -12.06 -2.03 0.14
N GLU A 12 -12.94 -3.03 0.22
CA GLU A 12 -13.12 -4.03 -0.86
C GLU A 12 -13.47 -3.38 -2.20
N ARG A 13 -13.99 -2.14 -2.15
CA ARG A 13 -14.32 -1.32 -3.32
C ARG A 13 -13.11 -0.60 -3.94
N ALA A 14 -11.97 -0.52 -3.25
CA ALA A 14 -10.78 0.18 -3.72
C ALA A 14 -10.09 -0.52 -4.90
N TYR A 15 -10.33 -1.83 -5.07
CA TYR A 15 -9.71 -2.63 -6.12
C TYR A 15 -10.52 -2.69 -7.42
N GLY A 16 -11.62 -1.93 -7.53
CA GLY A 16 -12.45 -1.81 -8.75
C GLY A 16 -13.45 -2.96 -8.96
N GLY A 17 -14.44 -2.76 -9.84
CA GLY A 17 -15.61 -3.64 -9.99
C GLY A 17 -15.41 -4.94 -10.78
N ALA A 18 -14.18 -5.26 -11.20
CA ALA A 18 -13.88 -6.45 -12.00
C ALA A 18 -13.45 -7.67 -11.15
N LEU A 19 -13.27 -7.47 -9.85
CA LEU A 19 -12.95 -8.52 -8.88
C LEU A 19 -14.23 -8.95 -8.14
N LEU A 20 -14.29 -10.21 -7.73
CA LEU A 20 -15.33 -10.69 -6.83
C LEU A 20 -15.16 -10.04 -5.45
N ALA A 21 -16.25 -9.96 -4.67
CA ALA A 21 -16.19 -9.47 -3.30
C ALA A 21 -15.16 -10.28 -2.49
N GLY A 22 -14.28 -9.59 -1.75
CA GLY A 22 -13.19 -10.18 -1.00
C GLY A 22 -12.00 -10.71 -1.81
N GLU A 23 -12.09 -10.83 -3.14
CA GLU A 23 -10.99 -11.34 -3.99
C GLU A 23 -9.80 -10.37 -4.00
N GLY A 24 -10.07 -9.07 -4.14
CA GLY A 24 -9.03 -8.03 -4.15
C GLY A 24 -8.27 -7.94 -2.82
N SER A 25 -9.00 -7.93 -1.71
CA SER A 25 -8.41 -7.87 -0.37
C SER A 25 -7.55 -9.11 -0.06
N ALA A 26 -7.99 -10.30 -0.49
CA ALA A 26 -7.19 -11.52 -0.35
C ALA A 26 -5.91 -11.45 -1.19
N MET A 27 -5.99 -11.01 -2.45
CA MET A 27 -4.81 -10.84 -3.31
C MET A 27 -3.82 -9.82 -2.74
N ALA A 28 -4.31 -8.70 -2.20
CA ALA A 28 -3.49 -7.68 -1.57
C ALA A 28 -2.73 -8.20 -0.34
N ALA A 29 -3.37 -9.04 0.48
CA ALA A 29 -2.71 -9.67 1.63
C ALA A 29 -1.53 -10.56 1.21
N TYR A 30 -1.68 -11.35 0.13
CA TYR A 30 -0.56 -12.13 -0.42
C TYR A 30 0.57 -11.23 -0.91
N LEU A 31 0.24 -10.15 -1.63
CA LEU A 31 1.22 -9.19 -2.13
C LEU A 31 2.01 -8.51 -1.00
N GLN A 32 1.32 -8.08 0.07
CA GLN A 32 1.94 -7.48 1.26
C GLN A 32 2.83 -8.49 2.00
N SER A 33 2.45 -9.77 2.01
CA SER A 33 3.29 -10.83 2.57
C SER A 33 4.48 -11.23 1.68
N GLY A 34 4.64 -10.61 0.51
CA GLY A 34 5.67 -10.94 -0.48
C GLY A 34 5.48 -12.31 -1.12
N LYS A 35 4.30 -12.93 -0.94
CA LYS A 35 3.99 -14.26 -1.45
C LYS A 35 3.27 -14.13 -2.78
N ARG A 36 3.54 -15.10 -3.66
CA ARG A 36 2.81 -15.26 -4.90
C ARG A 36 1.31 -15.51 -4.62
N ILE A 37 0.44 -14.88 -5.40
CA ILE A 37 -1.01 -15.10 -5.37
C ILE A 37 -1.32 -16.53 -5.84
N PRO A 38 -1.92 -17.40 -5.01
CA PRO A 38 -2.20 -18.79 -5.37
C PRO A 38 -3.25 -18.91 -6.47
N ARG A 39 -3.04 -19.82 -7.43
CA ARG A 39 -4.06 -20.21 -8.41
C ARG A 39 -5.02 -21.24 -7.79
N ARG A 40 -6.22 -21.45 -8.36
CA ARG A 40 -7.23 -22.39 -7.82
C ARG A 40 -6.68 -23.81 -7.56
N GLY A 41 -5.81 -24.31 -8.43
CA GLY A 41 -5.17 -25.63 -8.27
C GLY A 41 -3.95 -25.64 -7.36
N GLU A 42 -3.59 -24.50 -6.80
CA GLU A 42 -2.44 -24.27 -5.92
C GLU A 42 -2.89 -23.97 -4.48
N ILE A 43 -4.22 -23.92 -4.23
CA ILE A 43 -4.78 -23.70 -2.90
C ILE A 43 -4.39 -24.88 -2.00
N GLY A 44 -3.63 -24.60 -0.95
CA GLY A 44 -3.10 -25.60 -0.03
C GLY A 44 -1.63 -25.97 -0.25
N LEU A 45 -0.99 -25.46 -1.30
CA LEU A 45 0.46 -25.53 -1.48
C LEU A 45 1.09 -24.22 -1.00
N THR A 46 2.28 -24.33 -0.42
CA THR A 46 3.12 -23.18 -0.09
C THR A 46 3.77 -22.60 -1.36
N SER A 47 4.13 -21.33 -1.34
CA SER A 47 4.78 -20.66 -2.49
C SER A 47 6.06 -21.40 -2.93
N ASN A 48 6.85 -21.89 -1.97
CA ASN A 48 8.08 -22.63 -2.25
C ASN A 48 7.82 -23.98 -2.94
N GLU A 49 6.77 -24.69 -2.54
CA GLU A 49 6.40 -25.96 -3.18
C GLU A 49 5.98 -25.74 -4.64
N ILE A 50 5.23 -24.67 -4.91
CA ILE A 50 4.81 -24.32 -6.28
C ILE A 50 6.02 -24.00 -7.16
N GLU A 51 6.97 -23.22 -6.65
CA GLU A 51 8.21 -22.89 -7.37
C GLU A 51 9.06 -24.14 -7.66
N ASN A 52 9.17 -25.05 -6.69
CA ASN A 52 9.87 -26.31 -6.88
C ASN A 52 9.21 -27.18 -7.97
N TYR A 53 7.88 -27.31 -7.95
CA TYR A 53 7.17 -28.07 -8.99
C TYR A 53 7.32 -27.45 -10.38
N GLU A 54 7.19 -26.13 -10.50
CA GLU A 54 7.40 -25.42 -11.77
C GLU A 54 8.86 -25.54 -12.25
N GLY A 55 9.84 -25.52 -11.34
CA GLY A 55 11.27 -25.70 -11.64
C GLY A 55 11.63 -27.10 -12.16
N VAL A 56 10.95 -28.14 -11.68
CA VAL A 56 11.09 -29.52 -12.17
C VAL A 56 10.33 -29.74 -13.49
N GLY A 57 9.55 -28.75 -13.94
CA GLY A 57 8.82 -28.78 -15.21
C GLY A 57 7.38 -29.28 -15.11
N PHE A 58 6.83 -29.39 -13.90
CA PHE A 58 5.39 -29.63 -13.75
C PHE A 58 4.59 -28.41 -14.20
N VAL A 59 3.57 -28.65 -15.01
CA VAL A 59 2.65 -27.59 -15.45
C VAL A 59 1.47 -27.53 -14.49
N MET A 60 1.38 -26.45 -13.72
CA MET A 60 0.28 -26.25 -12.79
C MET A 60 -1.08 -26.15 -13.50
N SER A 61 -2.13 -26.61 -12.81
CA SER A 61 -3.50 -26.60 -13.33
C SER A 61 -3.93 -25.18 -13.71
N GLY A 62 -4.43 -25.02 -14.95
CA GLY A 62 -4.86 -23.74 -15.51
C GLY A 62 -3.78 -22.99 -16.30
N ASN A 63 -2.49 -23.32 -16.16
CA ASN A 63 -1.42 -22.58 -16.82
C ASN A 63 -1.33 -22.84 -18.35
N ARG A 64 -2.01 -23.88 -18.86
CA ARG A 64 -2.11 -24.16 -20.31
C ARG A 64 -3.14 -23.30 -21.05
N HIS A 65 -4.01 -22.58 -20.34
CA HIS A 65 -5.10 -21.82 -20.94
C HIS A 65 -4.73 -20.35 -21.12
N ARG A 66 -4.37 -19.95 -22.36
CA ARG A 66 -3.95 -18.56 -22.68
C ARG A 66 -4.96 -17.49 -22.25
N ARG A 67 -6.26 -17.70 -22.54
CA ARG A 67 -7.31 -16.73 -22.22
C ARG A 67 -7.50 -16.56 -20.70
N MET A 68 -7.47 -17.66 -19.94
CA MET A 68 -7.56 -17.60 -18.48
C MET A 68 -6.34 -16.92 -17.87
N ASN A 69 -5.13 -17.25 -18.35
CA ASN A 69 -3.91 -16.61 -17.88
C ASN A 69 -3.93 -15.09 -18.11
N ALA A 70 -4.43 -14.64 -19.26
CA ALA A 70 -4.58 -13.21 -19.53
C ALA A 70 -5.57 -12.51 -18.57
N VAL A 71 -6.70 -13.16 -18.25
CA VAL A 71 -7.66 -12.63 -17.27
C VAL A 71 -7.06 -12.60 -15.87
N ARG A 72 -6.32 -13.64 -15.48
CA ARG A 72 -5.60 -13.71 -14.20
C ARG A 72 -4.60 -12.56 -14.07
N ILE A 73 -3.69 -12.41 -15.04
CA ILE A 73 -2.68 -11.34 -15.03
C ILE A 73 -3.35 -9.96 -14.95
N ARG A 74 -4.46 -9.76 -15.67
CA ARG A 74 -5.23 -8.51 -15.59
C ARG A 74 -5.74 -8.24 -14.17
N LYS A 75 -6.32 -9.24 -13.51
CA LYS A 75 -6.81 -9.13 -12.13
C LYS A 75 -5.67 -8.84 -11.14
N GLU A 76 -4.56 -9.56 -11.27
CA GLU A 76 -3.36 -9.33 -10.44
C GLU A 76 -2.82 -7.90 -10.63
N ASN A 77 -2.67 -7.45 -11.87
CA ASN A 77 -2.22 -6.10 -12.19
C ASN A 77 -3.16 -5.02 -11.63
N GLN A 78 -4.48 -5.27 -11.63
CA GLN A 78 -5.46 -4.34 -11.05
C GLN A 78 -5.25 -4.15 -9.55
N VAL A 79 -4.94 -5.23 -8.82
CA VAL A 79 -4.63 -5.15 -7.39
C VAL A 79 -3.29 -4.47 -7.15
N ILE A 80 -2.26 -4.84 -7.93
CA ILE A 80 -0.92 -4.25 -7.84
C ILE A 80 -0.99 -2.74 -8.07
N SER A 81 -1.61 -2.28 -9.16
CA SER A 81 -1.73 -0.85 -9.47
C SER A 81 -2.51 -0.08 -8.40
N ALA A 82 -3.51 -0.70 -7.77
CA ALA A 82 -4.25 -0.08 -6.67
C ALA A 82 -3.38 0.04 -5.40
N GLU A 83 -2.64 -1.01 -5.03
CA GLU A 83 -1.72 -0.99 -3.89
C GLU A 83 -0.56 -0.01 -4.11
N GLU A 84 0.05 0.01 -5.29
CA GLU A 84 1.11 0.96 -5.66
C GLU A 84 0.63 2.41 -5.56
N LYS A 85 -0.56 2.70 -6.08
CA LYS A 85 -1.16 4.04 -5.98
C LYS A 85 -1.42 4.42 -4.52
N ARG A 86 -1.88 3.47 -3.70
CA ARG A 86 -2.10 3.70 -2.27
C ARG A 86 -0.79 3.96 -1.52
N ALA A 87 0.24 3.17 -1.79
CA ALA A 87 1.57 3.35 -1.23
C ALA A 87 2.16 4.73 -1.59
N LEU A 88 2.01 5.16 -2.85
CA LEU A 88 2.40 6.49 -3.30
C LEU A 88 1.65 7.62 -2.58
N LEU A 89 0.34 7.45 -2.36
CA LEU A 89 -0.47 8.45 -1.64
C LEU A 89 -0.07 8.56 -0.17
N LEU A 90 0.14 7.43 0.51
CA LEU A 90 0.62 7.41 1.89
C LEU A 90 2.00 8.09 2.00
N PHE A 91 2.92 7.77 1.08
CA PHE A 91 4.24 8.40 1.04
C PHE A 91 4.16 9.93 0.86
N ASN A 92 3.32 10.40 -0.07
CA ASN A 92 3.12 11.84 -0.28
C ASN A 92 2.47 12.51 0.94
N GLN A 93 1.53 11.83 1.60
CA GLN A 93 0.87 12.34 2.80
C GLN A 93 1.85 12.47 3.96
N GLU A 94 2.69 11.46 4.20
CA GLU A 94 3.75 11.51 5.22
C GLU A 94 4.77 12.62 4.91
N ALA A 95 5.19 12.76 3.64
CA ALA A 95 6.11 13.82 3.23
C ALA A 95 5.51 15.21 3.46
N ASN A 96 4.22 15.41 3.16
CA ASN A 96 3.53 16.67 3.41
C ASN A 96 3.35 16.95 4.90
N GLN A 97 2.99 15.95 5.72
CA GLN A 97 2.87 16.11 7.17
C GLN A 97 4.20 16.50 7.83
N LYS A 98 5.32 15.92 7.38
CA LYS A 98 6.66 16.31 7.84
C LYS A 98 6.97 17.77 7.50
N LYS A 99 6.74 18.17 6.24
CA LYS A 99 6.92 19.56 5.80
C LYS A 99 6.03 20.54 6.58
N GLU A 100 4.75 20.21 6.77
CA GLU A 100 3.82 21.03 7.55
C GLU A 100 4.28 21.15 9.02
N SER A 101 4.75 20.06 9.61
CA SER A 101 5.26 20.05 10.99
C SER A 101 6.50 20.94 11.15
N GLU A 102 7.43 20.90 10.19
CA GLU A 102 8.60 21.78 10.14
C GLU A 102 8.20 23.25 9.98
N ILE A 103 7.25 23.55 9.09
CA ILE A 103 6.74 24.92 8.90
C ILE A 103 6.08 25.44 10.18
N ILE A 104 5.27 24.61 10.85
CA ILE A 104 4.62 24.97 12.12
C ILE A 104 5.66 25.21 13.22
N ALA A 105 6.72 24.40 13.29
CA ALA A 105 7.81 24.59 14.25
C ALA A 105 8.52 25.93 14.01
N ASN A 106 8.94 26.19 12.77
CA ASN A 106 9.59 27.45 12.37
C ASN A 106 8.70 28.67 12.66
N PHE A 107 7.39 28.58 12.40
CA PHE A 107 6.45 29.67 12.68
C PHE A 107 6.30 29.93 14.19
N LYS A 108 6.21 28.88 15.01
CA LYS A 108 6.16 29.01 16.48
C LYS A 108 7.41 29.67 17.04
N GLU A 109 8.60 29.33 16.53
CA GLU A 109 9.85 29.97 16.92
C GLU A 109 9.85 31.47 16.56
N MET A 110 9.41 31.82 15.35
CA MET A 110 9.34 33.21 14.92
C MET A 110 8.36 34.04 15.76
N VAL A 111 7.19 33.47 16.11
CA VAL A 111 6.19 34.14 16.96
C VAL A 111 6.70 34.30 18.39
N THR A 112 7.32 33.28 18.97
CA THR A 112 7.89 33.38 20.33
C THR A 112 9.05 34.37 20.38
N ALA A 113 9.90 34.43 19.36
CA ALA A 113 10.94 35.45 19.23
C ALA A 113 10.35 36.87 19.14
N LYS A 114 9.32 37.09 18.33
CA LYS A 114 8.61 38.39 18.26
C LYS A 114 7.91 38.77 19.55
N MET A 115 7.30 37.81 20.25
CA MET A 115 6.63 38.07 21.54
C MET A 115 7.66 38.46 22.62
N ARG A 116 8.80 37.75 22.69
CA ARG A 116 9.92 38.12 23.58
C ARG A 116 10.47 39.50 23.27
N ALA A 117 10.69 39.82 21.99
CA ALA A 117 11.18 41.14 21.58
C ALA A 117 10.20 42.29 21.90
N LYS A 118 8.90 42.00 22.09
CA LYS A 118 7.88 43.00 22.46
C LYS A 118 7.73 43.17 23.98
N GLU A 119 8.16 42.19 24.77
CA GLU A 119 8.12 42.23 26.24
C GLU A 119 9.33 42.91 26.87
N ASP A 120 10.35 43.26 26.10
CA ASP A 120 11.49 44.10 26.53
C ASP A 120 11.36 45.56 26.06
N PRO A 121 10.55 46.42 26.71
CA PRO A 121 10.54 47.86 26.44
C PRO A 121 11.65 48.61 27.23
N ARG A 122 12.83 48.01 27.44
CA ARG A 122 13.96 48.61 28.19
C ARG A 122 15.29 48.60 27.43
N ALA A 123 15.23 48.76 26.12
CA ALA A 123 16.40 49.06 25.30
C ALA A 123 16.09 50.23 24.35
N GLU A 124 15.70 51.37 24.92
CA GLU A 124 16.07 52.73 24.50
C GLU A 124 15.73 53.72 25.61
#